data_AF-A0A6V8MWT5-F1
#
_entry.id   AF-A0A6V8MWT5-F1
#
_cell.length_a   1.000
_cell.length_b   1.000
_cell.length_c   1.000
_cell.angle_alpha   90.00
_cell.angle_beta   90.00
_cell.angle_gamma   90.00
#
_symmetry.space_group_name_H-M   'P 1'
#
loop_
_entity.id
_entity.type
_entity.pdbx_description
1 polymer ?
#
loop_
_entity_poly.entity_id
_entity_poly.type
_entity_poly.pdbx_seq_one_letter_code
_entity_poly.pdbx_strand_id
1 'polypeptide(L)'
;MKTMQQITRALVLQAVALPLLLSQAQAGNVGVDVNIHLGNEPRPVVVAPAPAPRPVVVAPAPAPVYQPDPYYDEPEEEVQFIYPQPLGFYVAVGVPYDLFYLNNVYFVFRDGRWYRSPDNRGRWVPVGYRELPSPLRRYRIERIREYRAREYAVYQRDRDHYHGRHRSDRGYWKARHEQQKDEKRYAKEQRKEEKRFEKEQRKEEKRYEKEQRKEHKRHEHEQRREEREDRDRHGRD
;
A
#
# COMPACT_ATOMS: atom_id res chain seq x y z
N MET A 1 -30.42 -23.98 20.79
CA MET A 1 -31.40 -23.33 19.87
C MET A 1 -30.87 -21.98 19.40
N LYS A 2 -31.38 -21.42 18.30
CA LYS A 2 -31.05 -20.04 17.86
C LYS A 2 -32.19 -19.10 18.26
N THR A 3 -31.87 -17.97 18.89
CA THR A 3 -32.82 -16.86 19.10
C THR A 3 -32.43 -15.69 18.18
N MET A 4 -33.34 -15.35 17.26
CA MET A 4 -33.26 -14.09 16.53
C MET A 4 -33.72 -12.95 17.44
N GLN A 5 -32.98 -11.85 17.45
CA GLN A 5 -33.60 -10.53 17.53
C GLN A 5 -33.04 -9.69 16.38
N GLN A 6 -33.94 -9.23 15.52
CA GLN A 6 -33.68 -8.11 14.63
C GLN A 6 -34.06 -6.84 15.39
N ILE A 7 -33.23 -5.79 15.28
CA ILE A 7 -33.61 -4.44 15.69
C ILE A 7 -33.79 -3.60 14.42
N THR A 8 -34.85 -2.80 14.43
CA THR A 8 -35.43 -2.17 13.24
C THR A 8 -34.64 -0.97 12.73
N ARG A 9 -34.90 -0.62 11.47
CA ARG A 9 -34.39 0.58 10.79
C ARG A 9 -34.73 1.85 11.58
N ALA A 10 -33.74 2.75 11.69
CA ALA A 10 -33.99 4.20 11.71
C ALA A 10 -33.06 4.81 10.66
N LEU A 11 -33.63 5.48 9.65
CA LEU A 11 -32.91 6.01 8.50
C LEU A 11 -33.29 7.49 8.36
N VAL A 12 -32.37 8.38 8.75
CA VAL A 12 -32.58 9.83 8.68
C VAL A 12 -31.79 10.40 7.51
N LEU A 13 -32.49 10.74 6.42
CA LEU A 13 -31.98 11.74 5.49
C LEU A 13 -32.05 13.10 6.17
N GLN A 14 -30.98 13.88 6.07
CA GLN A 14 -31.12 15.33 5.91
C GLN A 14 -30.36 15.75 4.66
N ALA A 15 -31.10 16.11 3.62
CA ALA A 15 -30.57 16.83 2.48
C ALA A 15 -30.64 18.33 2.80
N VAL A 16 -29.49 18.98 2.94
CA VAL A 16 -29.39 20.44 3.04
C VAL A 16 -28.86 20.96 1.72
N ALA A 17 -29.75 21.49 0.88
CA ALA A 17 -29.37 22.19 -0.34
C ALA A 17 -28.85 23.59 0.02
N LEU A 18 -27.65 23.94 -0.45
CA LEU A 18 -27.10 25.28 -0.37
C LEU A 18 -27.00 25.86 -1.80
N PRO A 19 -27.49 27.09 -2.05
CA PRO A 19 -27.59 27.63 -3.40
C PRO A 19 -26.24 28.10 -3.95
N LEU A 20 -26.06 27.92 -5.27
CA LEU A 20 -24.95 28.49 -6.02
C LEU A 20 -25.16 30.01 -6.20
N LEU A 21 -24.24 30.82 -5.68
CA LEU A 21 -24.11 32.23 -6.02
C LEU A 21 -22.89 32.44 -6.91
N LEU A 22 -23.13 32.68 -8.21
CA LEU A 22 -22.10 33.12 -9.14
C LEU A 22 -21.96 34.64 -9.10
N SER A 23 -20.85 35.15 -8.56
CA SER A 23 -20.50 36.56 -8.66
C SER A 23 -19.96 36.89 -10.05
N GLN A 24 -20.83 37.35 -10.96
CA GLN A 24 -20.37 37.97 -12.22
C GLN A 24 -19.94 39.42 -11.97
N ALA A 25 -18.63 39.67 -11.96
CA ALA A 25 -18.08 41.02 -11.89
C ALA A 25 -18.03 41.68 -13.28
N GLN A 26 -19.13 42.32 -13.69
CA GLN A 26 -19.17 43.22 -14.85
C GLN A 26 -18.64 44.60 -14.43
N ALA A 27 -17.35 44.86 -14.65
CA ALA A 27 -16.74 46.16 -14.41
C ALA A 27 -16.97 47.09 -15.62
N GLY A 28 -17.99 47.96 -15.55
CA GLY A 28 -18.25 48.97 -16.56
C GLY A 28 -17.24 50.12 -16.48
N ASN A 29 -16.37 50.25 -17.48
CA ASN A 29 -15.45 51.37 -17.61
C ASN A 29 -16.18 52.64 -18.07
N VAL A 30 -16.54 53.51 -17.13
CA VAL A 30 -16.97 54.89 -17.44
C VAL A 30 -15.75 55.76 -17.76
N GLY A 31 -15.56 56.05 -19.04
CA GLY A 31 -14.57 57.05 -19.47
C GLY A 31 -15.06 58.46 -19.17
N VAL A 32 -14.24 59.26 -18.49
CA VAL A 32 -14.46 60.70 -18.32
C VAL A 32 -13.54 61.43 -19.29
N ASP A 33 -14.11 62.05 -20.32
CA ASP A 33 -13.37 62.93 -21.21
C ASP A 33 -13.14 64.29 -20.56
N VAL A 34 -11.92 64.83 -20.68
CA VAL A 34 -11.53 66.13 -20.12
C VAL A 34 -10.70 66.86 -21.17
N ASN A 35 -11.39 67.43 -22.15
CA ASN A 35 -10.76 68.15 -23.25
C ASN A 35 -10.23 69.54 -22.80
N ILE A 36 -8.90 69.67 -22.68
CA ILE A 36 -8.22 70.94 -22.38
C ILE A 36 -7.30 71.30 -23.56
N HIS A 37 -7.64 72.35 -24.29
CA HIS A 37 -6.82 72.91 -25.36
C HIS A 37 -6.01 74.12 -24.85
N LEU A 38 -4.72 73.94 -24.59
CA LEU A 38 -3.73 75.02 -24.57
C LEU A 38 -2.73 74.77 -25.70
N GLY A 39 -2.68 75.67 -26.67
CA GLY A 39 -2.05 75.41 -27.96
C GLY A 39 -0.54 75.68 -28.01
N ASN A 40 0.14 74.97 -28.90
CA ASN A 40 1.37 75.44 -29.54
C ASN A 40 1.56 74.73 -30.90
N GLU A 41 1.75 75.50 -31.97
CA GLU A 41 2.06 75.00 -33.32
C GLU A 41 3.57 75.14 -33.61
N PRO A 42 4.12 74.50 -34.66
CA PRO A 42 3.73 73.22 -35.28
C PRO A 42 4.94 72.27 -35.46
N ARG A 43 4.68 71.03 -35.88
CA ARG A 43 5.64 70.27 -36.73
C ARG A 43 4.87 69.46 -37.78
N PRO A 44 5.22 69.54 -39.08
CA PRO A 44 4.64 68.67 -40.09
C PRO A 44 5.16 67.23 -39.88
N VAL A 45 4.30 66.35 -39.38
CA VAL A 45 4.60 64.92 -39.28
C VAL A 45 4.51 64.31 -40.68
N VAL A 46 5.64 63.81 -41.20
CA VAL A 46 5.66 63.03 -42.44
C VAL A 46 5.03 61.67 -42.16
N VAL A 47 3.73 61.54 -42.45
CA VAL A 47 3.00 60.28 -42.34
C VAL A 47 3.44 59.35 -43.47
N ALA A 48 4.34 58.42 -43.15
CA ALA A 48 4.59 57.28 -44.04
C ALA A 48 3.30 56.44 -44.16
N PRO A 49 2.93 55.99 -45.38
CA PRO A 49 1.75 55.14 -45.55
C PRO A 49 1.92 53.85 -44.75
N ALA A 50 0.85 53.43 -44.06
CA ALA A 50 0.89 52.25 -43.20
C ALA A 50 1.26 50.99 -44.00
N PRO A 51 2.20 50.16 -43.52
CA PRO A 51 2.59 48.94 -44.23
C PRO A 51 1.40 47.97 -44.30
N ALA A 52 1.16 47.42 -45.48
CA ALA A 52 0.03 46.53 -45.73
C ALA A 52 0.02 45.33 -44.75
N PRO A 53 -1.17 44.87 -44.31
CA PRO A 53 -1.28 43.75 -43.39
C PRO A 53 -0.67 42.49 -44.02
N ARG A 54 0.31 41.90 -43.33
CA ARG A 54 0.95 40.65 -43.76
C ARG A 54 -0.09 39.52 -43.66
N PRO A 55 -0.16 38.58 -44.63
CA PRO A 55 -1.06 37.45 -44.51
C PRO A 55 -0.69 36.63 -43.26
N VAL A 56 -1.66 36.44 -42.37
CA VAL A 56 -1.46 35.64 -41.15
C VAL A 56 -1.44 34.17 -41.56
N VAL A 57 -0.24 33.61 -41.68
CA VAL A 57 -0.06 32.17 -41.86
C VAL A 57 -0.45 31.51 -40.53
N VAL A 58 -1.68 31.00 -40.47
CA VAL A 58 -2.17 30.19 -39.36
C VAL A 58 -1.43 28.85 -39.42
N ALA A 59 -0.27 28.79 -38.76
CA ALA A 59 0.40 27.54 -38.51
C ALA A 59 -0.56 26.62 -37.71
N PRO A 60 -0.71 25.35 -38.08
CA PRO A 60 -1.51 24.41 -37.29
C PRO A 60 -0.94 24.36 -35.87
N ALA A 61 -1.81 24.41 -34.87
CA ALA A 61 -1.39 24.32 -33.48
C ALA A 61 -0.52 23.05 -33.28
N PRO A 62 0.62 23.13 -32.59
CA PRO A 62 1.48 21.97 -32.39
C PRO A 62 0.66 20.88 -31.71
N ALA A 63 0.62 19.70 -32.33
CA ALA A 63 -0.07 18.55 -31.76
C ALA A 63 0.44 18.31 -30.33
N PRO A 64 -0.43 17.95 -29.36
CA PRO A 64 0.02 17.68 -28.00
C PRO A 64 1.05 16.56 -28.06
N VAL A 65 2.31 16.90 -27.73
CA VAL A 65 3.37 15.91 -27.64
C VAL A 65 2.97 14.97 -26.52
N TYR A 66 2.50 13.78 -26.89
CA TYR A 66 2.17 12.71 -25.97
C TYR A 66 3.49 12.21 -25.39
N GLN A 67 3.97 12.91 -24.35
CA GLN A 67 4.96 12.35 -23.45
C GLN A 67 4.36 11.03 -22.97
N PRO A 68 4.99 9.88 -23.24
CA PRO A 68 4.51 8.65 -22.65
C PRO A 68 4.53 8.87 -21.14
N ASP A 69 3.41 8.58 -20.48
CA ASP A 69 3.38 8.53 -19.01
C ASP A 69 4.58 7.67 -18.59
N PRO A 70 5.47 8.15 -17.70
CA PRO A 70 6.65 7.40 -17.31
C PRO A 70 6.16 6.10 -16.67
N TYR A 71 6.31 5.01 -17.44
CA TYR A 71 5.92 3.67 -17.04
C TYR A 71 6.91 3.21 -15.97
N TYR A 72 6.63 3.66 -14.75
CA TYR A 72 7.13 3.05 -13.55
C TYR A 72 6.39 1.71 -13.42
N ASP A 73 7.06 0.61 -13.75
CA ASP A 73 6.78 -0.65 -13.07
C ASP A 73 6.75 -0.33 -11.57
N GLU A 74 5.58 -0.42 -10.90
CA GLU A 74 5.44 0.07 -9.52
C GLU A 74 6.51 -0.60 -8.65
N PRO A 75 7.50 0.15 -8.12
CA PRO A 75 8.38 -0.43 -7.13
C PRO A 75 7.53 -0.61 -5.87
N GLU A 76 7.21 -1.86 -5.52
CA GLU A 76 6.55 -2.24 -4.26
C GLU A 76 7.47 -2.02 -3.03
N GLU A 77 8.38 -1.04 -3.10
CA GLU A 77 9.31 -0.65 -2.05
C GLU A 77 8.53 -0.26 -0.79
N GLU A 78 8.57 -1.15 0.20
CA GLU A 78 8.06 -0.88 1.54
C GLU A 78 8.81 0.31 2.15
N VAL A 79 8.29 1.53 1.98
CA VAL A 79 8.98 2.72 2.48
C VAL A 79 9.10 2.66 3.99
N GLN A 80 10.32 2.38 4.44
CA GLN A 80 10.70 2.35 5.84
C GLN A 80 10.93 3.79 6.30
N PHE A 81 10.35 4.14 7.45
CA PHE A 81 10.59 5.40 8.15
C PHE A 81 11.20 5.13 9.53
N ILE A 82 12.01 6.08 9.98
CA ILE A 82 12.54 6.19 11.34
C ILE A 82 12.16 7.56 11.92
N TYR A 83 12.24 7.74 13.23
CA TYR A 83 11.92 8.99 13.92
C TYR A 83 13.17 9.52 14.66
N PRO A 84 14.00 10.37 14.03
CA PRO A 84 15.05 11.07 14.74
C PRO A 84 14.41 12.02 15.76
N GLN A 85 14.58 11.73 17.06
CA GLN A 85 13.91 12.46 18.14
C GLN A 85 14.06 14.00 18.05
N PRO A 86 15.22 14.59 17.69
CA PRO A 86 15.38 16.04 17.59
C PRO A 86 14.55 16.71 16.49
N LEU A 87 14.14 15.97 15.45
CA LEU A 87 13.36 16.52 14.33
C LEU A 87 11.87 16.64 14.67
N GLY A 88 11.32 15.69 15.42
CA GLY A 88 9.89 15.66 15.77
C GLY A 88 8.96 15.09 14.70
N PHE A 89 9.49 14.45 13.65
CA PHE A 89 8.72 13.82 12.58
C PHE A 89 9.39 12.55 12.06
N TYR A 90 8.64 11.72 11.33
CA TYR A 90 9.17 10.53 10.68
C TYR A 90 9.87 10.90 9.37
N VAL A 91 10.99 10.26 9.10
CA VAL A 91 11.80 10.44 7.88
C VAL A 91 11.98 9.09 7.17
N ALA A 92 11.75 9.05 5.87
CA ALA A 92 11.94 7.87 5.05
C ALA A 92 13.43 7.52 4.88
N VAL A 93 13.74 6.22 4.80
CA VAL A 93 15.07 5.64 4.64
C VAL A 93 15.03 4.48 3.65
N GLY A 94 16.16 4.18 3.01
CA GLY A 94 16.24 3.23 1.90
C GLY A 94 15.82 3.81 0.53
N VAL A 95 15.03 4.88 0.51
CA VAL A 95 14.59 5.58 -0.71
C VAL A 95 15.57 6.69 -1.13
N PRO A 96 15.70 7.00 -2.44
CA PRO A 96 16.64 8.01 -2.96
C PRO A 96 16.15 9.47 -2.81
N TYR A 97 14.88 9.69 -2.44
CA TYR A 97 14.26 11.01 -2.33
C TYR A 97 13.90 11.37 -0.87
N ASP A 98 13.80 12.67 -0.58
CA ASP A 98 13.55 13.17 0.77
C ASP A 98 12.04 13.18 1.10
N LEU A 99 11.52 12.02 1.52
CA LEU A 99 10.15 11.84 1.99
C LEU A 99 10.05 11.86 3.53
N PHE A 100 9.01 12.51 4.03
CA PHE A 100 8.71 12.73 5.45
C PHE A 100 7.25 12.42 5.75
N TYR A 101 6.95 12.10 7.01
CA TYR A 101 5.59 11.87 7.49
C TYR A 101 5.34 12.57 8.84
N LEU A 102 4.33 13.44 8.86
CA LEU A 102 3.97 14.29 9.99
C LEU A 102 2.46 14.59 9.97
N ASN A 103 1.78 14.50 11.12
CA ASN A 103 0.35 14.82 11.28
C ASN A 103 -0.57 14.12 10.26
N ASN A 104 -0.32 12.84 9.97
CA ASN A 104 -1.05 12.03 8.98
C ASN A 104 -0.98 12.58 7.53
N VAL A 105 0.07 13.34 7.21
CA VAL A 105 0.36 13.88 5.88
C VAL A 105 1.81 13.56 5.52
N TYR A 106 2.02 13.19 4.27
CA TYR A 106 3.32 12.96 3.66
C TYR A 106 3.83 14.26 3.05
N PHE A 107 5.11 14.53 3.21
CA PHE A 107 5.77 15.69 2.61
C PHE A 107 7.02 15.20 1.87
N VAL A 108 7.20 15.63 0.63
CA VAL A 108 8.42 15.34 -0.15
C VAL A 108 9.09 16.64 -0.57
N PHE A 109 10.42 16.67 -0.48
CA PHE A 109 11.25 17.76 -1.00
C PHE A 109 11.98 17.29 -2.26
N ARG A 110 11.71 17.94 -3.39
CA ARG A 110 12.36 17.71 -4.69
C ARG A 110 12.44 19.01 -5.46
N ASP A 111 13.48 19.18 -6.27
CA ASP A 111 13.61 20.32 -7.22
C ASP A 111 13.54 21.70 -6.54
N GLY A 112 14.05 21.78 -5.29
CA GLY A 112 13.97 22.98 -4.45
C GLY A 112 12.59 23.29 -3.87
N ARG A 113 11.58 22.45 -4.12
CA ARG A 113 10.17 22.66 -3.80
C ARG A 113 9.65 21.60 -2.83
N TRP A 114 8.68 22.01 -2.03
CA TRP A 114 7.93 21.12 -1.15
C TRP A 114 6.61 20.72 -1.79
N TYR A 115 6.24 19.46 -1.61
CA TYR A 115 4.93 18.92 -1.96
C TYR A 115 4.36 18.15 -0.78
N ARG A 116 3.04 18.03 -0.70
CA ARG A 116 2.32 17.24 0.31
C ARG A 116 1.31 16.29 -0.32
N SER A 117 0.98 15.21 0.39
CA SER A 117 -0.08 14.27 0.02
C SER A 117 -0.65 13.56 1.26
N PRO A 118 -1.92 13.11 1.26
CA PRO A 118 -2.43 12.16 2.25
C PRO A 118 -1.84 10.74 2.12
N ASP A 119 -1.13 10.43 1.02
CA ASP A 119 -0.62 9.09 0.68
C ASP A 119 0.85 9.17 0.22
N ASN A 120 1.65 8.10 0.40
CA ASN A 120 3.05 8.08 -0.05
C ASN A 120 3.21 7.80 -1.56
N ARG A 121 2.19 7.26 -2.23
CA ARG A 121 2.25 6.83 -3.65
C ARG A 121 2.00 7.91 -4.69
N GLY A 122 1.39 9.06 -4.34
CA GLY A 122 1.05 10.07 -5.35
C GLY A 122 0.19 11.23 -4.85
N ARG A 123 -0.49 11.92 -5.78
CA ARG A 123 -1.33 13.11 -5.51
C ARG A 123 -0.58 14.28 -4.83
N TRP A 124 0.68 14.48 -5.24
CA TRP A 124 1.59 15.51 -4.73
C TRP A 124 1.14 16.94 -5.05
N VAL A 125 0.50 17.61 -4.09
CA VAL A 125 0.12 19.03 -4.18
C VAL A 125 1.32 19.89 -3.74
N PRO A 126 1.77 20.89 -4.52
CA PRO A 126 2.82 21.81 -4.08
C PRO A 126 2.39 22.58 -2.82
N VAL A 127 3.32 22.82 -1.90
CA VAL A 127 3.04 23.51 -0.63
C VAL A 127 4.07 24.61 -0.38
N GLY A 128 3.60 25.80 -0.02
CA GLY A 128 4.45 26.95 0.25
C GLY A 128 5.22 26.79 1.55
N TYR A 129 6.43 27.37 1.63
CA TYR A 129 7.25 27.30 2.86
C TYR A 129 6.51 27.82 4.11
N ARG A 130 5.61 28.80 3.97
CA ARG A 130 4.76 29.30 5.07
C ARG A 130 3.66 28.33 5.51
N GLU A 131 3.25 27.41 4.65
CA GLU A 131 2.18 26.43 4.88
C GLU A 131 2.70 25.12 5.49
N LEU A 132 4.01 24.87 5.40
CA LEU A 132 4.65 23.72 6.04
C LEU A 132 4.45 23.75 7.57
N PRO A 133 4.25 22.58 8.22
CA PRO A 133 4.30 22.46 9.68
C PRO A 133 5.60 22.98 10.28
N SER A 134 5.52 23.61 11.45
CA SER A 134 6.66 24.24 12.14
C SER A 134 7.91 23.34 12.27
N PRO A 135 7.82 22.02 12.57
CA PRO A 135 9.00 21.14 12.61
C PRO A 135 9.76 21.04 11.29
N LEU A 136 9.05 21.00 10.15
CA LEU A 136 9.66 20.94 8.80
C LEU A 136 10.26 22.30 8.38
N ARG A 137 9.75 23.41 8.91
CA ARG A 137 10.33 24.75 8.69
C ARG A 137 11.58 25.02 9.52
N ARG A 138 11.69 24.39 10.70
CA ARG A 138 12.77 24.65 11.67
C ARG A 138 14.16 24.24 11.15
N TYR A 139 14.24 23.19 10.34
CA TYR A 139 15.49 22.60 9.89
C TYR A 139 15.63 22.72 8.38
N ARG A 140 16.82 23.11 7.89
CA ARG A 140 17.14 22.99 6.47
C ARG A 140 17.21 21.50 6.06
N ILE A 141 16.99 21.23 4.78
CA ILE A 141 16.97 19.86 4.24
C ILE A 141 18.28 19.09 4.53
N GLU A 142 19.44 19.75 4.46
CA GLU A 142 20.73 19.13 4.71
C GLU A 142 20.84 18.63 6.16
N ARG A 143 20.39 19.45 7.12
CA ARG A 143 20.36 19.07 8.54
C ARG A 143 19.36 17.94 8.82
N ILE A 144 18.26 17.87 8.09
CA ILE A 144 17.32 16.74 8.16
C ILE A 144 18.00 15.45 7.64
N ARG A 145 18.75 15.53 6.53
CA ARG A 145 19.55 14.40 6.00
C ARG A 145 20.63 13.94 6.98
N GLU A 146 21.31 14.85 7.69
CA GLU A 146 22.28 14.50 8.75
C GLU A 146 21.64 13.69 9.88
N TYR A 147 20.50 14.15 10.42
CA TYR A 147 19.78 13.42 11.46
C TYR A 147 19.26 12.07 10.94
N ARG A 148 18.74 12.00 9.70
CA ARG A 148 18.37 10.73 9.05
C ARG A 148 19.56 9.77 9.00
N ALA A 149 20.70 10.20 8.46
CA ALA A 149 21.85 9.34 8.24
C ALA A 149 22.41 8.78 9.56
N ARG A 150 22.49 9.60 10.61
CA ARG A 150 22.93 9.18 11.94
C ARG A 150 21.98 8.16 12.57
N GLU A 151 20.68 8.45 12.58
CA GLU A 151 19.65 7.59 13.16
C GLU A 151 19.54 6.27 12.38
N TYR A 152 19.67 6.31 11.04
CA TYR A 152 19.64 5.13 10.18
C TYR A 152 20.88 4.25 10.34
N ALA A 153 22.06 4.83 10.61
CA ALA A 153 23.26 4.05 10.92
C ALA A 153 23.15 3.28 12.26
N VAL A 154 22.35 3.77 13.20
CA VAL A 154 21.99 3.01 14.42
C VAL A 154 20.98 1.91 14.07
N TYR A 155 19.91 2.25 13.36
CA TYR A 155 18.87 1.30 12.89
C TYR A 155 19.43 0.13 12.07
N GLN A 156 20.45 0.38 11.22
CA GLN A 156 21.09 -0.64 10.39
C GLN A 156 22.05 -1.54 11.16
N ARG A 157 22.63 -1.09 12.28
CA ARG A 157 23.57 -1.89 13.08
C ARG A 157 22.84 -2.94 13.92
N ASP A 158 21.70 -2.56 14.50
CA ASP A 158 20.91 -3.42 15.37
C ASP A 158 19.43 -3.17 15.12
N ARG A 159 18.91 -3.78 14.05
CA ARG A 159 17.53 -3.58 13.58
C ARG A 159 16.51 -4.17 14.55
N ASP A 160 16.85 -5.31 15.16
CA ASP A 160 15.92 -6.11 15.96
C ASP A 160 15.81 -5.61 17.41
N HIS A 161 16.84 -4.93 17.94
CA HIS A 161 16.79 -4.26 19.25
C HIS A 161 16.74 -2.72 19.15
N TYR A 162 16.49 -2.14 17.98
CA TYR A 162 16.41 -0.69 17.80
C TYR A 162 15.33 -0.05 18.70
N HIS A 163 15.77 0.61 19.78
CA HIS A 163 14.90 1.24 20.77
C HIS A 163 14.20 2.53 20.29
N GLY A 164 14.55 3.05 19.11
CA GLY A 164 13.90 4.23 18.54
C GLY A 164 12.55 3.91 17.90
N ARG A 165 11.76 4.95 17.56
CA ARG A 165 10.49 4.75 16.86
C ARG A 165 10.71 4.61 15.36
N HIS A 166 10.33 3.46 14.80
CA HIS A 166 10.24 3.25 13.36
C HIS A 166 8.78 2.99 12.93
N ARG A 167 8.45 3.25 11.67
CA ARG A 167 7.22 2.77 11.01
C ARG A 167 7.57 2.36 9.58
N SER A 168 7.03 1.26 9.09
CA SER A 168 7.05 0.95 7.65
C SER A 168 5.65 1.21 7.09
N ASP A 169 5.58 1.92 5.98
CA ASP A 169 4.33 2.44 5.43
C ASP A 169 3.84 1.54 4.30
N ARG A 170 3.00 0.59 4.68
CA ARG A 170 3.17 -0.78 4.22
C ARG A 170 1.83 -1.50 4.09
N GLY A 171 1.15 -1.29 2.97
CA GLY A 171 -0.03 -2.09 2.59
C GLY A 171 0.25 -3.60 2.60
N TYR A 172 1.51 -3.97 2.32
CA TYR A 172 2.07 -5.31 2.38
C TYR A 172 1.93 -6.00 3.76
N TRP A 173 1.78 -5.25 4.87
CA TRP A 173 1.55 -5.85 6.19
C TRP A 173 0.25 -6.64 6.29
N LYS A 174 -0.81 -6.21 5.57
CA LYS A 174 -2.04 -7.00 5.45
C LYS A 174 -1.77 -8.29 4.68
N ALA A 175 -1.20 -8.17 3.48
CA ALA A 175 -0.93 -9.31 2.60
C ALA A 175 -0.06 -10.39 3.27
N ARG A 176 1.06 -10.01 3.90
CA ARG A 176 1.95 -10.97 4.59
C ARG A 176 1.30 -11.62 5.83
N HIS A 177 0.45 -10.90 6.56
CA HIS A 177 -0.31 -11.47 7.68
C HIS A 177 -1.45 -12.39 7.19
N GLU A 178 -2.04 -12.12 6.02
CA GLU A 178 -3.01 -13.00 5.35
C GLU A 178 -2.34 -14.29 4.87
N GLN A 179 -1.22 -14.19 4.13
CA GLN A 179 -0.41 -15.34 3.69
C GLN A 179 0.02 -16.23 4.86
N GLN A 180 0.58 -15.66 5.94
CA GLN A 180 1.00 -16.42 7.12
C GLN A 180 -0.18 -17.12 7.83
N LYS A 181 -1.37 -16.52 7.79
CA LYS A 181 -2.60 -17.07 8.37
C LYS A 181 -3.14 -18.24 7.53
N ASP A 182 -2.95 -18.21 6.22
CA ASP A 182 -3.37 -19.29 5.31
C ASP A 182 -2.33 -20.42 5.21
N GLU A 183 -1.03 -20.12 5.23
CA GLU A 183 0.04 -21.11 5.46
C GLU A 183 -0.19 -21.90 6.77
N LYS A 184 -0.55 -21.18 7.84
CA LYS A 184 -0.89 -21.76 9.15
C LYS A 184 -2.22 -22.52 9.16
N ARG A 185 -3.11 -22.32 8.18
CA ARG A 185 -4.28 -23.18 7.92
C ARG A 185 -3.83 -24.46 7.19
N TYR A 186 -3.08 -24.31 6.10
CA TYR A 186 -2.61 -25.43 5.28
C TYR A 186 -1.77 -26.43 6.09
N ALA A 187 -0.77 -25.96 6.84
CA ALA A 187 0.04 -26.80 7.72
C ALA A 187 -0.80 -27.48 8.84
N LYS A 188 -1.87 -26.83 9.31
CA LYS A 188 -2.82 -27.40 10.27
C LYS A 188 -3.77 -28.42 9.63
N GLU A 189 -3.92 -28.44 8.32
CA GLU A 189 -4.75 -29.40 7.58
C GLU A 189 -3.93 -30.62 7.14
N GLN A 190 -2.73 -30.41 6.61
CA GLN A 190 -1.74 -31.47 6.39
C GLN A 190 -1.52 -32.31 7.67
N ARG A 191 -1.29 -31.66 8.83
CA ARG A 191 -1.14 -32.36 10.12
C ARG A 191 -2.42 -33.06 10.65
N LYS A 192 -3.61 -32.77 10.11
CA LYS A 192 -4.83 -33.57 10.39
C LYS A 192 -4.91 -34.78 9.47
N GLU A 193 -4.46 -34.64 8.23
CA GLU A 193 -4.50 -35.65 7.18
C GLU A 193 -3.47 -36.75 7.43
N GLU A 194 -2.22 -36.37 7.71
CA GLU A 194 -1.16 -37.23 8.26
C GLU A 194 -1.67 -38.08 9.43
N LYS A 195 -2.32 -37.46 10.42
CA LYS A 195 -2.90 -38.14 11.59
C LYS A 195 -4.16 -38.98 11.31
N ARG A 196 -4.80 -38.82 10.15
CA ARG A 196 -5.85 -39.75 9.68
C ARG A 196 -5.20 -40.98 9.05
N PHE A 197 -4.22 -40.76 8.19
CA PHE A 197 -3.47 -41.82 7.50
C PHE A 197 -2.72 -42.72 8.49
N GLU A 198 -1.96 -42.15 9.44
CA GLU A 198 -1.31 -42.86 10.56
C GLU A 198 -2.32 -43.73 11.33
N LYS A 199 -3.50 -43.16 11.62
CA LYS A 199 -4.58 -43.83 12.34
C LYS A 199 -5.30 -44.90 11.49
N GLU A 200 -5.12 -44.91 10.18
CA GLU A 200 -5.69 -45.91 9.27
C GLU A 200 -4.72 -47.05 8.99
N GLN A 201 -3.45 -46.74 8.72
CA GLN A 201 -2.34 -47.69 8.75
C GLN A 201 -2.38 -48.53 10.04
N ARG A 202 -2.48 -47.89 11.22
CA ARG A 202 -2.55 -48.57 12.52
C ARG A 202 -3.86 -49.34 12.79
N LYS A 203 -4.93 -49.13 11.99
CA LYS A 203 -6.12 -50.00 12.02
C LYS A 203 -5.91 -51.23 11.11
N GLU A 204 -5.23 -51.04 9.99
CA GLU A 204 -5.00 -52.04 8.96
C GLU A 204 -3.96 -53.08 9.42
N GLU A 205 -2.82 -52.61 9.95
CA GLU A 205 -1.85 -53.41 10.70
C GLU A 205 -2.52 -54.31 11.74
N LYS A 206 -3.41 -53.74 12.57
CA LYS A 206 -4.17 -54.48 13.60
C LYS A 206 -5.26 -55.40 13.06
N ARG A 207 -5.69 -55.23 11.81
CA ARG A 207 -6.54 -56.22 11.12
C ARG A 207 -5.68 -57.38 10.65
N TYR A 208 -4.57 -57.10 10.00
CA TYR A 208 -3.62 -58.10 9.51
C TYR A 208 -3.04 -58.96 10.64
N GLU A 209 -2.56 -58.36 11.73
CA GLU A 209 -2.11 -59.06 12.95
C GLU A 209 -3.19 -60.01 13.50
N LYS A 210 -4.44 -59.53 13.53
CA LYS A 210 -5.60 -60.30 14.00
C LYS A 210 -6.03 -61.38 13.01
N GLU A 211 -5.75 -61.23 11.72
CA GLU A 211 -5.96 -62.22 10.66
C GLU A 211 -4.94 -63.36 10.80
N GLN A 212 -3.65 -63.01 10.79
CA GLN A 212 -2.52 -63.93 11.00
C GLN A 212 -2.67 -64.73 12.30
N ARG A 213 -3.11 -64.09 13.39
CA ARG A 213 -3.37 -64.77 14.67
C ARG A 213 -4.57 -65.73 14.64
N LYS A 214 -5.55 -65.56 13.74
CA LYS A 214 -6.61 -66.56 13.51
C LYS A 214 -6.09 -67.72 12.64
N GLU A 215 -5.32 -67.40 11.61
CA GLU A 215 -4.76 -68.35 10.64
C GLU A 215 -3.81 -69.32 11.32
N HIS A 216 -2.83 -68.82 12.08
CA HIS A 216 -1.94 -69.63 12.91
C HIS A 216 -2.72 -70.54 13.89
N LYS A 217 -3.79 -70.03 14.51
CA LYS A 217 -4.68 -70.83 15.38
C LYS A 217 -5.50 -71.88 14.65
N ARG A 218 -5.82 -71.70 13.37
CA ARG A 218 -6.47 -72.72 12.53
C ARG A 218 -5.48 -73.84 12.27
N HIS A 219 -4.28 -73.53 11.79
CA HIS A 219 -3.24 -74.53 11.57
C HIS A 219 -2.82 -75.27 12.84
N GLU A 220 -2.71 -74.59 13.99
CA GLU A 220 -2.46 -75.27 15.28
C GLU A 220 -3.57 -76.28 15.63
N HIS A 221 -4.83 -75.92 15.40
CA HIS A 221 -5.97 -76.82 15.65
C HIS A 221 -6.07 -77.95 14.61
N GLU A 222 -5.65 -77.70 13.37
CA GLU A 222 -5.61 -78.65 12.26
C GLU A 222 -4.52 -79.71 12.49
N GLN A 223 -3.29 -79.28 12.79
CA GLN A 223 -2.19 -80.17 13.19
C GLN A 223 -2.53 -81.00 14.44
N ARG A 224 -3.14 -80.39 15.47
CA ARG A 224 -3.64 -81.10 16.66
C ARG A 224 -4.79 -82.08 16.37
N ARG A 225 -5.44 -81.98 15.22
CA ARG A 225 -6.47 -82.93 14.76
C ARG A 225 -5.81 -84.06 13.97
N GLU A 226 -4.91 -83.75 13.03
CA GLU A 226 -4.11 -84.72 12.29
C GLU A 226 -3.31 -85.63 13.24
N GLU A 227 -2.63 -85.06 14.24
CA GLU A 227 -1.88 -85.80 15.27
C GLU A 227 -2.77 -86.75 16.11
N ARG A 228 -4.07 -86.46 16.23
CA ARG A 228 -5.04 -87.37 16.87
C ARG A 228 -5.49 -88.46 15.91
N GLU A 229 -5.87 -88.09 14.69
CA GLU A 229 -6.34 -89.05 13.68
C GLU A 229 -5.24 -90.05 13.29
N ASP A 230 -3.97 -89.67 13.27
CA ASP A 230 -2.84 -90.59 13.10
C ASP A 230 -2.55 -91.42 14.35
N ARG A 231 -2.70 -90.87 15.56
CA ARG A 231 -2.54 -91.63 16.82
C ARG A 231 -3.62 -92.71 16.98
N ASP A 232 -4.86 -92.37 16.65
CA ASP A 232 -6.00 -93.30 16.64
C ASP A 232 -5.86 -94.37 15.52
N ARG A 233 -5.11 -94.05 14.44
CA ARG A 233 -4.78 -94.99 13.36
C ARG A 233 -3.66 -95.97 13.74
N HIS A 234 -2.68 -95.55 14.54
CA HIS A 234 -1.57 -96.42 14.98
C HIS A 234 -1.85 -97.17 16.29
N GLY A 235 -2.91 -96.82 17.03
CA GLY A 235 -3.34 -97.51 18.26
C GLY A 235 -4.28 -98.70 18.03
N ARG A 236 -4.19 -99.38 16.88
CA ARG A 236 -5.21 -100.36 16.42
C ARG A 236 -4.69 -101.64 15.77
N ASP A 237 -3.38 -101.88 15.87
CA ASP A 237 -2.70 -103.16 15.62
C ASP A 237 -2.25 -103.79 16.95
#